data_AF-A0A363NNK7-F1
#
_entry.id   AF-A0A363NNK7-F1
#
_cell.length_a   1.000
_cell.length_b   1.000
_cell.length_c   1.000
_cell.angle_alpha   90.00
_cell.angle_beta   90.00
_cell.angle_gamma   90.00
#
_symmetry.space_group_name_H-M   'P 1'
#
loop_
_entity.id
_entity.type
_entity.pdbx_description
1 polymer ?
#
loop_
_entity_poly.entity_id
_entity_poly.type
_entity_poly.pdbx_seq_one_letter_code
_entity_poly.pdbx_strand_id
1 'polypeptide(L)'
;MEDMQSVPLVVPRNFKLICELFGIAVPAFIQLFLDHYSFMDQNFVDNSSYNLATRGIHFIDDKFKLGTDPLSIKLDQREKERGVKLIQRQVKLGLNRNYSTTERRNRGRVITGQIYDILSKGRKMKDIIYLDENTCFKLNKDLLLTCILNNTHPSRYINSMMKLVSIPDYLAELHLDEGEYNPILGFIIRVHDGYGNINNLEYRNSARFKNFIMEIQELNKRYFFYRGLEKRVAVYQEWLDDFLENRAEDNIL
;
A
#
# COMPACT_ATOMS: atom_id res chain seq x y z
N MET A 1 -7.40 21.23 10.23
CA MET A 1 -8.43 20.72 9.28
C MET A 1 -7.92 20.64 7.82
N GLU A 2 -6.61 20.56 7.62
CA GLU A 2 -5.96 20.43 6.30
C GLU A 2 -5.93 18.96 5.80
N ASP A 3 -6.09 17.99 6.69
CA ASP A 3 -5.89 16.57 6.39
C ASP A 3 -7.04 15.91 5.63
N MET A 4 -8.23 16.51 5.66
CA MET A 4 -9.39 16.08 4.87
C MET A 4 -9.46 16.75 3.49
N GLN A 5 -8.55 17.68 3.17
CA GLN A 5 -8.48 18.25 1.83
C GLN A 5 -7.89 17.24 0.86
N SER A 6 -8.49 17.17 -0.34
CA SER A 6 -7.96 16.33 -1.42
C SER A 6 -6.63 16.88 -1.88
N VAL A 7 -5.61 16.02 -1.84
CA VAL A 7 -4.32 16.26 -2.49
C VAL A 7 -4.30 15.50 -3.82
N PRO A 8 -3.84 16.11 -4.93
CA PRO A 8 -3.65 15.41 -6.20
C PRO A 8 -2.81 14.15 -6.02
N LEU A 9 -3.16 13.09 -6.74
CA LEU A 9 -2.32 11.90 -6.77
C LEU A 9 -1.11 12.18 -7.65
N VAL A 10 0.09 11.97 -7.11
CA VAL A 10 1.35 12.17 -7.83
C VAL A 10 2.15 10.90 -7.70
N VAL A 11 2.29 10.16 -8.80
CA VAL A 11 3.07 8.92 -8.85
C VAL A 11 4.55 9.29 -8.78
N PRO A 12 5.27 8.96 -7.68
CA PRO A 12 6.70 9.23 -7.60
C PRO A 12 7.47 8.42 -8.65
N ARG A 13 8.56 8.98 -9.19
CA ARG A 13 9.44 8.30 -10.16
C ARG A 13 9.82 6.91 -9.65
N ASN A 14 10.40 6.79 -8.46
CA ASN A 14 10.85 5.51 -7.89
C ASN A 14 9.73 4.46 -7.80
N PHE A 15 8.50 4.89 -7.51
CA PHE A 15 7.35 4.00 -7.48
C PHE A 15 6.92 3.53 -8.87
N LYS A 16 6.94 4.43 -9.86
CA LYS A 16 6.70 4.06 -11.25
C LYS A 16 7.74 3.05 -11.72
N LEU A 17 9.01 3.27 -11.38
CA LEU A 17 10.12 2.40 -11.78
C LEU A 17 10.02 1.00 -11.17
N ILE A 18 9.70 0.86 -9.89
CA ILE A 18 9.52 -0.48 -9.31
C ILE A 18 8.36 -1.24 -9.97
N CYS A 19 7.26 -0.54 -10.25
CA CYS A 19 6.12 -1.12 -10.95
C CYS A 19 6.52 -1.57 -12.36
N GLU A 20 7.16 -0.71 -13.15
CA GLU A 20 7.65 -1.05 -14.50
C GLU A 20 8.63 -2.22 -14.47
N LEU A 21 9.59 -2.20 -13.55
CA LEU A 21 10.59 -3.25 -13.42
C LEU A 21 9.98 -4.58 -13.05
N PHE A 22 8.92 -4.63 -12.24
CA PHE A 22 8.21 -5.88 -11.93
C PHE A 22 7.13 -6.24 -12.96
N GLY A 23 6.96 -5.44 -14.02
CA GLY A 23 5.93 -5.66 -15.03
C GLY A 23 4.52 -5.46 -14.48
N ILE A 24 4.36 -4.57 -13.51
CA ILE A 24 3.09 -4.28 -12.84
C ILE A 24 2.63 -2.89 -13.29
N ALA A 25 1.40 -2.78 -13.79
CA ALA A 25 0.83 -1.46 -14.08
C ALA A 25 0.55 -0.69 -12.78
N VAL A 26 1.02 0.56 -12.68
CA VAL A 26 0.83 1.41 -11.48
C VAL A 26 -0.64 1.46 -11.03
N PRO A 27 -1.64 1.72 -11.92
CA PRO A 27 -3.03 1.76 -11.48
C PRO A 27 -3.54 0.41 -10.96
N ALA A 28 -3.12 -0.70 -11.58
CA ALA A 28 -3.53 -2.04 -11.18
C ALA A 28 -2.99 -2.39 -9.78
N PHE A 29 -1.74 -2.01 -9.48
CA PHE A 29 -1.16 -2.20 -8.16
C PHE A 29 -1.91 -1.40 -7.10
N ILE A 30 -2.14 -0.11 -7.35
CA ILE A 30 -2.82 0.78 -6.40
C ILE A 30 -4.22 0.23 -6.10
N GLN A 31 -5.01 -0.11 -7.12
CA GLN A 31 -6.34 -0.68 -6.92
C GLN A 31 -6.28 -2.00 -6.14
N LEU A 32 -5.34 -2.89 -6.48
CA LEU A 32 -5.17 -4.16 -5.78
C LEU A 32 -4.85 -3.94 -4.29
N PHE A 33 -3.94 -3.02 -3.96
CA PHE A 33 -3.63 -2.70 -2.56
C PHE A 33 -4.87 -2.19 -1.81
N LEU A 34 -5.63 -1.28 -2.42
CA LEU A 34 -6.84 -0.72 -1.83
C LEU A 34 -7.93 -1.78 -1.61
N ASP A 35 -8.11 -2.69 -2.57
CA ASP A 35 -9.07 -3.79 -2.47
C ASP A 35 -8.74 -4.78 -1.35
N HIS A 36 -7.45 -4.90 -1.02
CA HIS A 36 -6.94 -5.78 0.03
C HIS A 36 -6.88 -5.11 1.40
N TYR A 37 -7.19 -3.82 1.52
CA TYR A 37 -7.40 -3.22 2.82
C TYR A 37 -8.66 -3.79 3.48
N SER A 38 -8.52 -4.28 4.71
CA SER A 38 -9.62 -4.86 5.50
C SER A 38 -9.57 -4.32 6.91
N PHE A 39 -10.62 -3.59 7.31
CA PHE A 39 -10.71 -3.05 8.67
C PHE A 39 -10.78 -4.19 9.71
N MET A 40 -11.29 -5.35 9.29
CA MET A 40 -11.35 -6.55 10.13
C MET A 40 -9.95 -7.06 10.53
N ASP A 41 -8.98 -6.95 9.64
CA ASP A 41 -7.60 -7.43 9.83
C ASP A 41 -6.81 -6.61 10.85
N GLN A 42 -7.38 -5.52 11.39
CA GLN A 42 -6.84 -4.85 12.58
C GLN A 42 -6.96 -5.73 13.84
N ASN A 43 -7.94 -6.65 13.86
CA ASN A 43 -8.31 -7.43 15.04
C ASN A 43 -7.72 -8.85 15.06
N PHE A 44 -6.98 -9.25 14.01
CA PHE A 44 -6.33 -10.55 13.95
C PHE A 44 -5.13 -10.51 13.00
N VAL A 45 -4.27 -11.52 13.06
CA VAL A 45 -3.07 -11.61 12.23
C VAL A 45 -3.10 -12.89 11.40
N ASP A 46 -2.71 -12.78 10.13
CA ASP A 46 -2.38 -13.91 9.27
C ASP A 46 -1.27 -13.51 8.28
N ASN A 47 -0.83 -14.45 7.44
CA ASN A 47 0.24 -14.25 6.47
C ASN A 47 -0.27 -13.81 5.07
N SER A 48 -1.49 -13.29 4.99
CA SER A 48 -2.12 -12.93 3.72
C SER A 48 -1.75 -11.51 3.29
N SER A 49 -1.96 -11.21 2.01
CA SER A 49 -1.81 -9.86 1.48
C SER A 49 -2.81 -8.86 2.10
N TYR A 50 -3.97 -9.33 2.62
CA TYR A 50 -4.89 -8.48 3.39
C TYR A 50 -4.24 -7.96 4.67
N ASN A 51 -3.46 -8.81 5.34
CA ASN A 51 -2.72 -8.40 6.53
C ASN A 51 -1.65 -7.36 6.18
N LEU A 52 -0.88 -7.61 5.12
CA LEU A 52 0.12 -6.66 4.63
C LEU A 52 -0.48 -5.30 4.24
N ALA A 53 -1.58 -5.27 3.49
CA ALA A 53 -2.24 -4.01 3.14
C ALA A 53 -2.75 -3.25 4.38
N THR A 54 -3.35 -3.97 5.33
CA THR A 54 -3.87 -3.39 6.57
C THR A 54 -2.76 -2.86 7.47
N ARG A 55 -1.66 -3.62 7.65
CA ARG A 55 -0.45 -3.16 8.35
C ARG A 55 0.26 -2.04 7.60
N GLY A 56 0.19 -2.01 6.28
CA GLY A 56 0.66 -0.92 5.41
C GLY A 56 0.01 0.42 5.75
N ILE A 57 -1.31 0.43 5.96
CA ILE A 57 -2.02 1.65 6.38
C ILE A 57 -1.58 2.11 7.78
N HIS A 58 -1.45 1.20 8.75
CA HIS A 58 -0.92 1.56 10.08
C HIS A 58 0.51 2.08 10.02
N PHE A 59 1.35 1.46 9.20
CA PHE A 59 2.73 1.90 8.98
C PHE A 59 2.79 3.30 8.37
N ILE A 60 1.84 3.65 7.48
CA ILE A 60 1.68 5.01 6.96
C ILE A 60 1.26 5.98 8.07
N ASP A 61 0.27 5.60 8.90
CA ASP A 61 -0.19 6.43 10.01
C ASP A 61 0.98 6.79 10.94
N ASP A 62 1.80 5.81 11.32
CA ASP A 62 2.95 5.99 12.20
C ASP A 62 4.04 6.84 11.54
N LYS A 63 4.41 6.52 10.29
CA LYS A 63 5.53 7.17 9.58
C LYS A 63 5.23 8.63 9.20
N PHE A 64 3.98 8.94 8.87
CA PHE A 64 3.55 10.29 8.46
C PHE A 64 2.73 11.02 9.52
N LYS A 65 2.54 10.43 10.71
CA LYS A 65 1.77 10.99 11.83
C LYS A 65 0.35 11.41 11.44
N LEU A 66 -0.30 10.59 10.61
CA LEU A 66 -1.70 10.81 10.21
C LEU A 66 -2.64 10.43 11.35
N GLY A 67 -3.85 10.99 11.39
CA GLY A 67 -4.85 10.65 12.42
C GLY A 67 -4.57 11.19 13.82
N THR A 68 -3.69 12.18 13.95
CA THR A 68 -3.40 12.85 15.23
C THR A 68 -4.51 13.82 15.66
N ASP A 69 -5.35 14.26 14.72
CA ASP A 69 -6.48 15.14 14.99
C ASP A 69 -7.68 14.37 15.57
N PRO A 70 -8.31 14.87 16.66
CA PRO A 70 -9.49 14.22 17.23
C PRO A 70 -10.67 14.22 16.24
N LEU A 71 -11.38 13.09 16.20
CA LEU A 71 -12.63 12.93 15.46
C LEU A 71 -13.67 13.97 15.87
N SER A 72 -14.01 14.88 14.95
CA SER A 72 -15.03 15.91 15.15
C SER A 72 -16.47 15.41 14.87
N ILE A 73 -16.81 14.17 15.22
CA ILE A 73 -18.13 13.59 14.94
C ILE A 73 -19.05 13.76 16.14
N LYS A 74 -20.20 14.41 15.91
CA LYS A 74 -21.29 14.48 16.88
C LYS A 74 -22.25 13.33 16.63
N LEU A 75 -22.15 12.29 17.46
CA LEU A 75 -23.10 11.17 17.48
C LEU A 75 -24.09 11.34 18.62
N ASP A 76 -25.35 10.95 18.39
CA ASP A 76 -26.33 10.82 19.47
C ASP A 76 -26.00 9.60 20.37
N GLN A 77 -26.65 9.52 21.54
CA GLN A 77 -26.37 8.45 22.50
C GLN A 77 -26.67 7.05 21.95
N ARG A 78 -27.74 6.91 21.16
CA ARG A 78 -28.16 5.62 20.58
C ARG A 78 -27.18 5.16 19.51
N GLU A 79 -26.66 6.08 18.72
CA GLU A 79 -25.63 5.86 17.71
C GLU A 79 -24.31 5.45 18.35
N LYS A 80 -23.90 6.11 19.44
CA LYS A 80 -22.71 5.72 20.22
C LYS A 80 -22.84 4.29 20.73
N GLU A 81 -23.95 3.96 21.38
CA GLU A 81 -24.18 2.60 21.91
C GLU A 81 -24.21 1.54 20.82
N ARG A 82 -24.85 1.84 19.68
CA ARG A 82 -24.86 0.96 18.52
C ARG A 82 -23.45 0.77 17.95
N GLY A 83 -22.69 1.86 17.79
CA GLY A 83 -21.31 1.83 17.32
C GLY A 83 -20.41 0.97 18.21
N VAL A 84 -20.48 1.17 19.53
CA VAL A 84 -19.74 0.36 20.51
C VAL A 84 -20.08 -1.12 20.38
N LYS A 85 -21.36 -1.49 20.26
CA LYS A 85 -21.79 -2.88 20.07
C LYS A 85 -21.24 -3.48 18.77
N LEU A 86 -21.18 -2.69 17.69
CA LEU A 86 -20.63 -3.15 16.41
C LEU A 86 -19.11 -3.38 16.49
N ILE A 87 -18.37 -2.46 17.09
CA ILE A 87 -16.92 -2.61 17.33
C ILE A 87 -16.66 -3.85 18.19
N GLN A 88 -17.40 -4.04 19.28
CA GLN A 88 -17.29 -5.23 20.13
C GLN A 88 -17.56 -6.52 19.35
N ARG A 89 -18.57 -6.54 18.48
CA ARG A 89 -18.84 -7.70 17.61
C ARG A 89 -17.70 -7.96 16.63
N GLN A 90 -17.08 -6.91 16.10
CA GLN A 90 -15.94 -7.02 15.19
C GLN A 90 -14.73 -7.63 15.90
N VAL A 91 -14.38 -7.14 17.09
CA VAL A 91 -13.31 -7.72 17.93
C VAL A 91 -13.60 -9.19 18.25
N LYS A 92 -14.82 -9.51 18.73
CA LYS A 92 -15.23 -10.89 19.03
C LYS A 92 -15.11 -11.81 17.82
N LEU A 93 -15.48 -11.33 16.64
CA LEU A 93 -15.35 -12.09 15.40
C LEU A 93 -13.88 -12.34 15.04
N GLY A 94 -12.98 -11.38 15.28
CA GLY A 94 -11.56 -11.49 14.98
C GLY A 94 -10.87 -12.54 15.83
N LEU A 95 -11.25 -12.59 17.11
CA LEU A 95 -10.77 -13.57 18.09
C LEU A 95 -11.36 -14.97 17.90
N ASN A 96 -12.49 -15.11 17.18
CA ASN A 96 -13.19 -16.39 17.06
C ASN A 96 -12.48 -17.33 16.09
N ARG A 97 -11.75 -18.31 16.65
CA ARG A 97 -10.97 -19.29 15.89
C ARG A 97 -11.79 -20.30 15.08
N ASN A 98 -13.09 -20.41 15.32
CA ASN A 98 -13.96 -21.36 14.63
C ASN A 98 -14.30 -20.93 13.20
N TYR A 99 -14.13 -19.65 12.87
CA TYR A 99 -14.30 -19.15 11.51
C TYR A 99 -12.96 -19.13 10.78
N SER A 100 -12.97 -19.48 9.49
CA SER A 100 -11.85 -19.24 8.60
C SER A 100 -11.55 -17.74 8.47
N THR A 101 -10.33 -17.39 8.04
CA THR A 101 -9.94 -15.98 7.84
C THR A 101 -10.84 -15.28 6.82
N THR A 102 -11.18 -15.96 5.72
CA THR A 102 -12.13 -15.49 4.70
C THR A 102 -13.52 -15.22 5.28
N GLU A 103 -14.07 -16.12 6.09
CA GLU A 103 -15.38 -15.91 6.73
C GLU A 103 -15.36 -14.73 7.70
N ARG A 104 -14.28 -14.58 8.49
CA ARG A 104 -14.10 -13.43 9.38
C ARG A 104 -14.07 -12.12 8.59
N ARG A 105 -13.35 -12.06 7.47
CA ARG A 105 -13.32 -10.87 6.58
C ARG A 105 -14.68 -10.56 5.98
N ASN A 106 -15.36 -11.56 5.42
CA ASN A 106 -16.66 -11.36 4.79
C ASN A 106 -17.72 -10.87 5.78
N ARG A 107 -17.79 -11.49 6.98
CA ARG A 107 -18.69 -11.04 8.06
C ARG A 107 -18.25 -9.70 8.63
N GLY A 108 -16.94 -9.49 8.76
CA GLY A 108 -16.32 -8.24 9.19
C GLY A 108 -16.71 -7.07 8.30
N ARG A 109 -16.64 -7.23 6.97
CA ARG A 109 -17.03 -6.23 5.98
C ARG A 109 -18.48 -5.76 6.15
N VAL A 110 -19.40 -6.65 6.52
CA VAL A 110 -20.80 -6.28 6.82
C VAL A 110 -20.87 -5.40 8.06
N ILE A 111 -20.13 -5.74 9.11
CA ILE A 111 -20.08 -4.95 10.35
C ILE A 111 -19.42 -3.59 10.09
N THR A 112 -18.29 -3.57 9.38
CA THR A 112 -17.59 -2.35 8.95
C THR A 112 -18.52 -1.42 8.17
N GLY A 113 -19.31 -1.96 7.22
CA GLY A 113 -20.31 -1.19 6.49
C GLY A 113 -21.33 -0.51 7.41
N GLN A 114 -21.80 -1.21 8.45
CA GLN A 114 -22.74 -0.64 9.43
C GLN A 114 -22.09 0.45 10.30
N ILE A 115 -20.81 0.29 10.66
CA ILE A 115 -20.05 1.31 11.40
C ILE A 115 -19.85 2.54 10.50
N TYR A 116 -19.46 2.32 9.25
CA TYR A 116 -19.32 3.38 8.26
C TYR A 116 -20.62 4.18 8.09
N ASP A 117 -21.77 3.51 7.98
CA ASP A 117 -23.06 4.20 7.81
C ASP A 117 -23.45 5.05 9.03
N ILE A 118 -22.91 4.75 10.23
CA ILE A 118 -23.09 5.58 11.43
C ILE A 118 -22.15 6.79 11.39
N LEU A 119 -20.86 6.56 11.10
CA LEU A 119 -19.82 7.61 11.18
C LEU A 119 -19.78 8.53 9.97
N SER A 120 -20.28 8.10 8.81
CA SER A 120 -20.33 8.91 7.59
C SER A 120 -21.50 9.89 7.55
N LYS A 121 -22.41 9.87 8.53
CA LYS A 121 -23.54 10.79 8.58
C LYS A 121 -23.07 12.25 8.55
N GLY A 122 -23.59 13.01 7.59
CA GLY A 122 -23.20 14.41 7.38
C GLY A 122 -21.86 14.61 6.66
N ARG A 123 -21.15 13.53 6.29
CA ARG A 123 -19.92 13.59 5.48
C ARG A 123 -20.20 12.98 4.10
N LYS A 124 -20.00 13.77 3.04
CA LYS A 124 -19.97 13.24 1.67
C LYS A 124 -18.53 12.91 1.30
N MET A 125 -18.09 11.69 1.60
CA MET A 125 -16.85 11.16 1.02
C MET A 125 -17.17 10.52 -0.33
N LYS A 126 -16.41 10.90 -1.36
CA LYS A 126 -16.46 10.20 -2.65
C LYS A 126 -15.79 8.84 -2.49
N ASP A 127 -16.40 7.82 -3.07
CA ASP A 127 -15.86 6.46 -3.16
C ASP A 127 -14.95 6.28 -4.38
N ILE A 128 -14.71 7.34 -5.15
CA ILE A 128 -13.83 7.35 -6.32
C ILE A 128 -12.78 8.46 -6.15
N ILE A 129 -11.53 8.11 -6.40
CA ILE A 129 -10.40 9.06 -6.50
C ILE A 129 -9.79 8.94 -7.89
N TYR A 130 -9.52 10.07 -8.51
CA TYR A 130 -8.92 10.15 -9.84
C TYR A 130 -7.40 10.32 -9.71
N LEU A 131 -6.66 9.55 -10.50
CA LEU A 131 -5.24 9.80 -10.76
C LEU A 131 -5.09 10.85 -11.86
N ASP A 132 -5.87 10.68 -12.92
CA ASP A 132 -5.95 11.55 -14.09
C ASP A 132 -7.38 11.52 -14.65
N GLU A 133 -7.60 12.10 -15.84
CA GLU A 133 -8.93 12.18 -16.47
C GLU A 133 -9.53 10.81 -16.83
N ASN A 134 -8.69 9.78 -17.01
CA ASN A 134 -9.08 8.46 -17.50
C ASN A 134 -8.89 7.35 -16.46
N THR A 135 -8.08 7.59 -15.44
CA THR A 135 -7.70 6.61 -14.43
C THR A 135 -8.32 6.96 -13.08
N CYS A 136 -9.13 6.06 -12.53
CA CYS A 136 -9.73 6.23 -11.21
C CYS A 136 -9.64 4.96 -10.36
N PHE A 137 -9.67 5.16 -9.05
CA PHE A 137 -9.62 4.13 -8.03
C PHE A 137 -10.93 4.09 -7.26
N LYS A 138 -11.49 2.90 -7.11
CA LYS A 138 -12.66 2.67 -6.28
C LYS A 138 -12.23 2.34 -4.87
N LEU A 139 -12.78 3.07 -3.91
CA LEU A 139 -12.49 2.90 -2.49
C LEU A 139 -13.55 2.02 -1.84
N ASN A 140 -13.11 1.06 -1.03
CA ASN A 140 -14.00 0.23 -0.25
C ASN A 140 -14.42 0.96 1.07
N LYS A 141 -15.55 0.53 1.65
CA LYS A 141 -16.05 1.12 2.91
C LYS A 141 -15.07 0.94 4.08
N ASP A 142 -14.23 -0.08 4.04
CA ASP A 142 -13.23 -0.34 5.08
C ASP A 142 -12.20 0.79 5.12
N LEU A 143 -11.62 1.16 3.98
CA LEU A 143 -10.66 2.25 3.89
C LEU A 143 -11.33 3.61 4.17
N LEU A 144 -12.54 3.82 3.64
CA LEU A 144 -13.29 5.04 3.89
C LEU A 144 -13.60 5.22 5.38
N LEU A 145 -13.93 4.13 6.09
CA LEU A 145 -14.10 4.16 7.54
C LEU A 145 -12.80 4.60 8.23
N THR A 146 -11.66 4.02 7.87
CA THR A 146 -10.36 4.40 8.45
C THR A 146 -10.02 5.86 8.18
N CYS A 147 -10.29 6.35 6.96
CA CYS A 147 -10.14 7.76 6.61
C CYS A 147 -11.00 8.68 7.50
N ILE A 148 -12.25 8.28 7.79
CA ILE A 148 -13.11 9.03 8.72
C ILE A 148 -12.53 9.01 10.13
N LEU A 149 -12.08 7.83 10.59
CA LEU A 149 -11.56 7.65 11.95
C LEU A 149 -10.28 8.47 12.18
N ASN A 150 -9.41 8.52 11.18
CA ASN A 150 -8.15 9.24 11.23
C ASN A 150 -8.28 10.67 10.68
N ASN A 151 -9.50 11.15 10.40
CA ASN A 151 -9.76 12.45 9.80
C ASN A 151 -8.82 12.79 8.62
N THR A 152 -8.55 11.80 7.76
CA THR A 152 -7.52 11.86 6.72
C THR A 152 -8.12 11.54 5.36
N HIS A 153 -7.81 12.35 4.35
CA HIS A 153 -8.29 12.14 2.99
C HIS A 153 -7.64 10.90 2.36
N PRO A 154 -8.37 10.02 1.63
CA PRO A 154 -7.78 8.78 1.11
C PRO A 154 -6.63 9.00 0.11
N SER A 155 -6.60 10.14 -0.59
CA SER A 155 -5.47 10.46 -1.47
C SER A 155 -4.14 10.63 -0.72
N ARG A 156 -4.17 11.00 0.56
CA ARG A 156 -2.96 11.04 1.40
C ARG A 156 -2.43 9.63 1.65
N TYR A 157 -3.29 8.66 1.94
CA TYR A 157 -2.89 7.26 2.07
C TYR A 157 -2.27 6.72 0.79
N ILE A 158 -2.89 6.97 -0.37
CA ILE A 158 -2.37 6.51 -1.66
C ILE A 158 -1.00 7.14 -1.95
N ASN A 159 -0.87 8.46 -1.82
CA ASN A 159 0.41 9.15 -2.02
C ASN A 159 1.49 8.67 -1.05
N SER A 160 1.16 8.51 0.23
CA SER A 160 2.10 8.01 1.24
C SER A 160 2.52 6.57 0.96
N MET A 161 1.60 5.71 0.53
CA MET A 161 1.91 4.34 0.14
C MET A 161 2.94 4.31 -1.00
N MET A 162 2.71 5.10 -2.05
CA MET A 162 3.64 5.15 -3.19
C MET A 162 5.03 5.66 -2.79
N LYS A 163 5.12 6.61 -1.84
CA LYS A 163 6.40 7.14 -1.35
C LYS A 163 7.23 6.13 -0.55
N LEU A 164 6.58 5.12 0.03
CA LEU A 164 7.24 4.12 0.88
C LEU A 164 7.81 2.93 0.12
N VAL A 165 7.78 2.96 -1.21
CA VAL A 165 8.30 1.87 -2.03
C VAL A 165 9.34 2.43 -2.97
N SER A 166 10.59 1.98 -2.79
CA SER A 166 11.75 2.42 -3.55
C SER A 166 12.74 1.26 -3.69
N ILE A 167 13.16 0.98 -4.94
CA ILE A 167 14.13 -0.10 -5.23
C ILE A 167 15.51 0.20 -4.64
N PRO A 168 16.08 1.41 -4.81
CA PRO A 168 17.40 1.72 -4.25
C PRO A 168 17.47 1.51 -2.74
N ASP A 169 16.45 1.99 -2.01
CA ASP A 169 16.31 1.78 -0.57
C ASP A 169 16.23 0.28 -0.24
N TYR A 170 15.32 -0.45 -0.89
CA TYR A 170 15.16 -1.88 -0.67
C TYR A 170 16.46 -2.68 -0.89
N LEU A 171 17.14 -2.45 -2.02
CA LEU A 171 18.37 -3.17 -2.34
C LEU A 171 19.49 -2.79 -1.38
N ALA A 172 19.61 -1.52 -0.99
CA ALA A 172 20.66 -1.05 -0.10
C ALA A 172 20.50 -1.66 1.29
N GLU A 173 19.29 -1.63 1.84
CA GLU A 173 18.94 -2.25 3.13
C GLU A 173 19.18 -3.77 3.09
N LEU A 174 18.72 -4.46 2.03
CA LEU A 174 18.91 -5.90 1.86
C LEU A 174 20.39 -6.28 1.82
N HIS A 175 21.21 -5.53 1.09
CA HIS A 175 22.63 -5.83 0.92
C HIS A 175 23.51 -5.41 2.10
N LEU A 176 23.01 -4.54 2.98
CA LEU A 176 23.69 -4.16 4.23
C LEU A 176 23.19 -4.97 5.44
N ASP A 177 22.17 -5.82 5.27
CA ASP A 177 21.48 -6.50 6.36
C ASP A 177 20.86 -5.51 7.38
N GLU A 178 20.42 -4.35 6.87
CA GLU A 178 19.78 -3.26 7.62
C GLU A 178 18.28 -3.14 7.27
N GLY A 179 17.66 -4.26 6.86
CA GLY A 179 16.26 -4.33 6.46
C GLY A 179 15.30 -3.80 7.52
N GLU A 180 14.61 -2.70 7.22
CA GLU A 180 13.51 -2.22 8.05
C GLU A 180 12.18 -2.89 7.64
N TYR A 181 11.32 -3.15 8.62
CA TYR A 181 10.01 -3.72 8.33
C TYR A 181 9.15 -2.72 7.55
N ASN A 182 8.84 -3.06 6.30
CA ASN A 182 7.95 -2.30 5.43
C ASN A 182 6.84 -3.19 4.83
N PRO A 183 5.61 -3.15 5.37
CA PRO A 183 4.52 -4.01 4.91
C PRO A 183 4.05 -3.71 3.48
N ILE A 184 4.25 -2.49 2.99
CA ILE A 184 3.87 -2.08 1.64
C ILE A 184 4.86 -2.67 0.63
N LEU A 185 6.16 -2.64 0.97
CA LEU A 185 7.18 -3.35 0.22
C LEU A 185 6.95 -4.87 0.24
N GLY A 186 6.57 -5.42 1.38
CA GLY A 186 6.14 -6.81 1.47
C GLY A 186 4.96 -7.13 0.53
N PHE A 187 3.99 -6.21 0.40
CA PHE A 187 2.85 -6.39 -0.51
C PHE A 187 3.30 -6.39 -1.97
N ILE A 188 4.16 -5.46 -2.41
CA ILE A 188 4.63 -5.43 -3.80
C ILE A 188 5.47 -6.66 -4.15
N ILE A 189 6.26 -7.19 -3.21
CA ILE A 189 6.97 -8.46 -3.40
C ILE A 189 5.97 -9.62 -3.61
N ARG A 190 4.89 -9.69 -2.83
CA ARG A 190 3.83 -10.71 -3.06
C ARG A 190 3.20 -10.60 -4.43
N VAL A 191 2.93 -9.37 -4.89
CA VAL A 191 2.39 -9.12 -6.24
C VAL A 191 3.40 -9.60 -7.27
N HIS A 192 4.67 -9.22 -7.15
CA HIS A 192 5.76 -9.72 -8.00
C HIS A 192 5.80 -11.26 -8.02
N ASP A 193 5.56 -11.94 -6.90
CA ASP A 193 5.53 -13.41 -6.84
C ASP A 193 4.28 -14.05 -7.46
N GLY A 194 3.34 -13.23 -7.96
CA GLY A 194 2.15 -13.67 -8.70
C GLY A 194 0.82 -13.30 -8.05
N TYR A 195 0.82 -12.66 -6.88
CA TYR A 195 -0.41 -12.31 -6.20
C TYR A 195 -1.26 -11.31 -7.01
N GLY A 196 -2.56 -11.59 -7.11
CA GLY A 196 -3.51 -10.75 -7.84
C GLY A 196 -3.49 -10.93 -9.36
N ASN A 197 -2.56 -11.72 -9.91
CA ASN A 197 -2.44 -12.00 -11.36
C ASN A 197 -2.35 -10.72 -12.23
N ILE A 198 -1.75 -9.64 -11.71
CA ILE A 198 -1.59 -8.36 -12.43
C ILE A 198 -0.20 -8.19 -13.05
N ASN A 199 0.64 -9.21 -12.98
CA ASN A 199 1.97 -9.20 -13.57
C ASN A 199 1.91 -9.42 -15.08
N ASN A 200 2.65 -8.62 -15.82
CA ASN A 200 2.88 -8.82 -17.24
C ASN A 200 3.91 -9.96 -17.45
N LEU A 201 3.40 -11.17 -17.69
CA LEU A 201 4.24 -12.36 -17.92
C LEU A 201 5.09 -12.24 -19.18
N GLU A 202 4.59 -11.60 -20.23
CA GLU A 202 5.34 -11.39 -21.47
C GLU A 202 6.57 -10.53 -21.21
N TYR A 203 6.40 -9.41 -20.50
CA TYR A 203 7.50 -8.55 -20.09
C TYR A 203 8.51 -9.29 -19.22
N ARG A 204 8.06 -10.10 -18.24
CA ARG A 204 8.96 -10.87 -17.37
C ARG A 204 9.74 -11.97 -18.09
N ASN A 205 9.24 -12.43 -19.23
CA ASN A 205 9.95 -13.38 -20.08
C ASN A 205 10.91 -12.71 -21.08
N SER A 206 10.85 -11.38 -21.23
CA SER A 206 11.71 -10.62 -22.12
C SER A 206 13.19 -10.69 -21.73
N ALA A 207 14.07 -10.53 -22.73
CA ALA A 207 15.51 -10.43 -22.50
C ALA A 207 15.85 -9.23 -21.60
N ARG A 208 15.13 -8.11 -21.77
CA ARG A 208 15.29 -6.89 -20.96
C ARG A 208 15.12 -7.17 -19.47
N PHE A 209 14.05 -7.87 -19.08
CA PHE A 209 13.82 -8.20 -17.67
C PHE A 209 14.87 -9.17 -17.13
N LYS A 210 15.29 -10.16 -17.92
CA LYS A 210 16.36 -11.11 -17.51
C LYS A 210 17.69 -10.40 -17.27
N ASN A 211 18.08 -9.49 -18.16
CA ASN A 211 19.30 -8.68 -18.01
C ASN A 211 19.22 -7.80 -16.76
N PHE A 212 18.08 -7.17 -16.52
CA PHE A 212 17.84 -6.38 -15.31
C PHE A 212 18.04 -7.21 -14.02
N ILE A 213 17.45 -8.40 -13.95
CA ILE A 213 17.61 -9.30 -12.80
C ILE A 213 19.07 -9.71 -12.60
N MET A 214 19.79 -10.03 -13.68
CA MET A 214 21.22 -10.33 -13.60
C MET A 214 22.03 -9.15 -13.04
N GLU A 215 21.73 -7.93 -13.47
CA GLU A 215 22.44 -6.75 -12.97
C GLU A 215 22.18 -6.49 -11.49
N ILE A 216 20.93 -6.61 -11.02
CA ILE A 216 20.61 -6.48 -9.60
C ILE A 216 21.47 -7.44 -8.76
N GLN A 217 21.61 -8.69 -9.20
CA GLN A 217 22.38 -9.71 -8.48
C GLN A 217 23.88 -9.34 -8.35
N GLU A 218 24.40 -8.56 -9.29
CA GLU A 218 25.79 -8.10 -9.28
C GLU A 218 25.99 -6.76 -8.55
N LEU A 219 24.92 -6.00 -8.28
CA LEU A 219 25.01 -4.70 -7.60
C LEU A 219 25.67 -4.75 -6.23
N ASN A 220 25.36 -5.77 -5.43
CA ASN A 220 25.97 -5.92 -4.11
C ASN A 220 27.48 -6.06 -4.22
N LYS A 221 27.96 -6.88 -5.17
CA LYS A 221 29.39 -7.10 -5.40
C LYS A 221 30.05 -5.84 -5.95
N ARG A 222 29.43 -5.19 -6.94
CA ARG A 222 29.96 -3.99 -7.60
C ARG A 222 30.13 -2.81 -6.65
N TYR A 223 29.19 -2.66 -5.70
CA TYR A 223 29.14 -1.53 -4.78
C TYR A 223 29.38 -1.92 -3.32
N PHE A 224 30.03 -3.07 -3.11
CA PHE A 224 30.31 -3.65 -1.79
C PHE A 224 31.03 -2.66 -0.84
N PHE A 225 31.90 -1.81 -1.37
CA PHE A 225 32.70 -0.85 -0.60
C PHE A 225 31.87 0.26 0.06
N TYR A 226 30.67 0.55 -0.43
CA TYR A 226 29.77 1.53 0.17
C TYR A 226 29.06 0.92 1.37
N ARG A 227 29.57 1.15 2.59
CA ARG A 227 29.04 0.57 3.82
C ARG A 227 27.95 1.39 4.51
N GLY A 228 27.79 2.67 4.14
CA GLY A 228 26.73 3.51 4.70
C GLY A 228 25.47 3.44 3.85
N LEU A 229 24.31 3.29 4.51
CA LEU A 229 23.00 3.16 3.85
C LEU A 229 22.75 4.30 2.86
N GLU A 230 22.84 5.56 3.29
CA GLU A 230 22.60 6.72 2.42
C GLU A 230 23.47 6.74 1.17
N LYS A 231 24.77 6.41 1.32
CA LYS A 231 25.70 6.36 0.19
C LYS A 231 25.38 5.21 -0.75
N ARG A 232 24.97 4.05 -0.22
CA ARG A 232 24.59 2.90 -1.04
C ARG A 232 23.28 3.15 -1.78
N VAL A 233 22.29 3.75 -1.13
CA VAL A 233 21.03 4.20 -1.76
C VAL A 233 21.32 5.17 -2.90
N ALA A 234 22.17 6.18 -2.68
CA ALA A 234 22.52 7.15 -3.73
C ALA A 234 23.15 6.47 -4.96
N VAL A 235 24.07 5.53 -4.75
CA VAL A 235 24.72 4.80 -5.84
C VAL A 235 23.76 3.86 -6.58
N TYR A 236 22.82 3.22 -5.86
CA TYR A 236 21.78 2.40 -6.49
C TYR A 236 20.75 3.25 -7.24
N GLN A 237 20.45 4.45 -6.76
CA GLN A 237 19.62 5.42 -7.46
C GLN A 237 20.29 5.83 -8.78
N GLU A 238 21.57 6.18 -8.76
CA GLU A 238 22.34 6.55 -9.96
C GLU A 238 22.41 5.40 -10.98
N TRP A 239 22.68 4.17 -10.52
CA TRP A 239 22.65 2.99 -11.39
C TRP A 239 21.27 2.76 -12.00
N LEU A 240 20.21 2.90 -11.21
CA LEU A 240 18.85 2.70 -11.68
C LEU A 240 18.49 3.74 -12.73
N ASP A 241 18.84 5.00 -12.51
CA ASP A 241 18.62 6.08 -13.46
C ASP A 241 19.38 5.84 -14.78
N ASP A 242 20.65 5.40 -14.73
CA ASP A 242 21.43 5.00 -15.91
C ASP A 242 20.79 3.83 -16.68
N PHE A 243 20.34 2.80 -15.97
CA PHE A 243 19.69 1.64 -16.58
C PHE A 243 18.41 2.03 -17.34
N LEU A 244 17.69 3.04 -16.86
CA LEU A 244 16.44 3.49 -17.44
C LEU A 244 16.63 4.48 -18.59
N GLU A 245 17.59 5.40 -18.46
CA GLU A 245 17.85 6.46 -19.42
C GLU A 245 18.67 5.96 -20.63
N ASN A 246 19.69 5.13 -20.39
CA ASN A 246 20.67 4.77 -21.42
C ASN A 246 20.49 3.37 -22.01
N ARG A 247 19.71 2.47 -21.38
CA ARG A 247 19.55 1.08 -21.86
C ARG A 247 18.15 0.75 -22.37
N ALA A 248 17.31 1.77 -22.54
CA ALA A 248 16.04 1.65 -23.28
C ALA A 248 16.24 1.53 -24.79
N GLU A 249 17.38 1.98 -25.33
CA GLU A 249 17.69 1.98 -26.77
C GLU A 249 18.41 0.71 -27.25
N ASP A 250 19.10 -0.03 -26.37
CA ASP A 250 19.98 -1.15 -26.73
C ASP A 250 19.28 -2.50 -27.03
N ASN A 251 17.97 -2.54 -27.27
CA ASN A 251 17.26 -3.80 -27.59
C ASN A 251 16.26 -3.69 -28.77
N ILE A 252 16.63 -2.94 -29.81
CA ILE A 252 16.11 -3.19 -31.16
C ILE A 252 17.21 -3.88 -31.96
N LEU A 253 17.36 -5.19 -31.77
CA LEU A 253 18.01 -6.11 -32.73
C LEU A 253 17.38 -7.49 -32.60
#